data_AF-A0A2U0SNS1-F1
#
_entry.id   AF-A0A2U0SNS1-F1
#
_cell.length_a   1.000
_cell.length_b   1.000
_cell.length_c   1.000
_cell.angle_alpha   90.00
_cell.angle_beta   90.00
_cell.angle_gamma   90.00
#
_symmetry.space_group_name_H-M   'P 1'
#
loop_
_entity.id
_entity.type
_entity.pdbx_description
1 polymer ?
#
loop_
_entity_poly.entity_id
_entity_poly.type
_entity_poly.pdbx_seq_one_letter_code
_entity_poly.pdbx_strand_id
1 'polypeptide(L)'
;MAKSLMLQYALDFHKGHVPVTQFADLFFDLFYDNKQSSNEEEAAAEATIFLCVDAYSPDVPKDQMEIAELCRMSEMKLRKEVEDALKRANVL
;
A
#
# COMPACT_ATOMS: atom_id res chain seq x y z
N MET A 1 -1.54 -9.42 20.43
CA MET A 1 -0.65 -9.61 19.27
C MET A 1 -0.07 -8.25 18.91
N ALA A 2 1.24 -8.16 18.64
CA ALA A 2 1.82 -6.92 18.14
C ALA A 2 1.32 -6.74 16.70
N LYS A 3 0.66 -5.61 16.41
CA LYS A 3 0.23 -5.28 15.05
C LYS A 3 1.47 -5.10 14.16
N SER A 4 1.42 -5.62 12.94
CA SER A 4 2.43 -5.33 11.93
C SER A 4 2.66 -3.83 11.78
N LEU A 5 3.94 -3.43 11.72
CA LEU A 5 4.33 -2.05 11.46
C LEU A 5 3.83 -1.59 10.08
N MET A 6 3.83 -2.48 9.09
CA MET A 6 3.34 -2.20 7.74
C MET A 6 1.84 -1.93 7.73
N LEU A 7 1.06 -2.74 8.45
CA LEU A 7 -0.39 -2.54 8.56
C LEU A 7 -0.74 -1.29 9.38
N GLN A 8 0.09 -0.93 10.36
CA GLN A 8 -0.07 0.35 11.07
C GLN A 8 0.12 1.54 10.13
N TYR A 9 1.15 1.53 9.29
CA TYR A 9 1.35 2.58 8.29
C TYR A 9 0.25 2.62 7.22
N ALA A 10 -0.22 1.45 6.77
CA ALA A 10 -1.36 1.37 5.87
C ALA A 10 -2.64 1.97 6.49
N LEU A 11 -2.85 1.78 7.79
CA LEU A 11 -3.96 2.39 8.51
C LEU A 11 -3.82 3.91 8.60
N ASP A 12 -2.61 4.43 8.83
CA ASP A 12 -2.34 5.86 8.88
C ASP A 12 -2.49 6.52 7.49
N PHE A 13 -2.09 5.84 6.43
CA PHE A 13 -2.42 6.23 5.06
C PHE A 13 -3.93 6.25 4.85
N HIS A 14 -4.65 5.19 5.18
CA HIS A 14 -6.11 5.12 5.03
C HIS A 14 -6.84 6.27 5.75
N LYS A 15 -6.40 6.63 6.96
CA LYS A 15 -6.94 7.76 7.74
C LYS A 15 -6.55 9.14 7.21
N GLY A 16 -5.70 9.21 6.19
CA GLY A 16 -5.24 10.47 5.60
C GLY A 16 -4.15 11.17 6.42
N HIS A 17 -3.53 10.48 7.38
CA HIS A 17 -2.41 11.04 8.16
C HIS A 17 -1.10 11.05 7.36
N VAL A 18 -0.99 10.18 6.35
CA VAL A 18 0.20 10.01 5.51
C VAL A 18 -0.17 10.28 4.04
N PRO A 19 0.57 11.14 3.31
CA PRO A 19 0.37 11.32 1.88
C PRO A 19 0.82 10.07 1.11
N VAL A 20 0.21 9.86 -0.06
CA VAL A 20 0.41 8.65 -0.87
C VAL A 20 1.86 8.40 -1.28
N THR A 21 2.63 9.45 -1.54
CA THR A 21 4.06 9.34 -1.90
C THR A 21 4.88 8.80 -0.72
N GLN A 22 4.70 9.37 0.47
CA GLN A 22 5.39 8.91 1.68
C GLN A 22 4.95 7.49 2.08
N PHE A 23 3.67 7.17 1.89
CA PHE A 23 3.17 5.82 2.10
C PHE A 23 3.83 4.83 1.15
N ALA A 24 3.90 5.14 -0.14
CA ALA A 24 4.49 4.27 -1.14
C ALA A 24 5.97 3.97 -0.85
N ASP A 25 6.78 5.01 -0.66
CA ASP A 25 8.22 4.88 -0.40
C ASP A 25 8.49 4.01 0.84
N LEU A 26 7.82 4.33 1.94
CA LEU A 26 8.01 3.62 3.19
C LEU A 26 7.50 2.17 3.14
N PHE A 27 6.39 1.93 2.44
CA PHE A 27 5.84 0.58 2.33
C PHE A 27 6.76 -0.33 1.51
N PHE A 28 7.38 0.21 0.45
CA PHE A 28 8.43 -0.48 -0.30
C PHE A 28 9.61 -0.87 0.58
N ASP A 29 10.16 0.09 1.33
CA ASP A 29 11.31 -0.15 2.22
C ASP A 29 10.99 -1.26 3.24
N LEU A 30 9.83 -1.17 3.91
CA LEU A 30 9.42 -2.16 4.90
C LEU A 30 9.20 -3.55 4.29
N PHE A 31 8.65 -3.63 3.07
CA PHE A 31 8.43 -4.90 2.38
C PHE A 31 9.76 -5.56 1.99
N TYR A 32 10.71 -4.81 1.43
CA TYR A 32 12.03 -5.33 1.05
C TYR A 32 12.92 -5.69 2.25
N ASP A 33 12.74 -4.99 3.38
CA ASP A 33 13.38 -5.33 4.66
C ASP A 33 12.79 -6.61 5.31
N ASN A 34 11.88 -7.32 4.62
CA ASN A 34 11.16 -8.49 5.10
C ASN A 34 10.49 -8.24 6.47
N LYS A 35 9.94 -7.03 6.68
CA LYS A 35 9.16 -6.68 7.89
C LYS A 35 7.73 -7.20 7.85
N GLN A 36 7.48 -8.21 7.02
CA GLN A 36 6.17 -8.83 6.86
C GLN A 36 5.75 -9.55 8.14
N SER A 37 4.44 -9.60 8.37
CA SER A 37 3.87 -10.30 9.52
C SER A 37 4.10 -11.81 9.41
N SER A 38 4.25 -12.47 10.57
CA SER A 38 4.23 -13.93 10.66
C SER A 38 2.80 -14.50 10.70
N ASN A 39 1.78 -13.63 10.82
CA ASN A 39 0.39 -14.01 10.67
C ASN A 39 0.03 -14.05 9.17
N GLU A 40 -0.55 -15.15 8.70
CA GLU A 40 -0.86 -15.36 7.27
C GLU A 40 -1.85 -14.34 6.70
N GLU A 41 -2.86 -13.93 7.48
CA GLU A 41 -3.87 -12.95 7.06
C GLU A 41 -3.24 -11.55 6.92
N GLU A 42 -2.40 -11.18 7.89
CA GLU A 42 -1.65 -9.92 7.86
C GLU A 42 -0.63 -9.91 6.70
N ALA A 43 0.11 -11.00 6.49
CA ALA A 43 1.07 -11.14 5.40
C ALA A 43 0.40 -11.07 4.03
N ALA A 44 -0.78 -11.70 3.87
CA ALA A 44 -1.56 -11.61 2.64
C ALA A 44 -2.06 -10.19 2.37
N ALA A 45 -2.46 -9.47 3.42
CA ALA A 45 -2.86 -8.07 3.32
C ALA A 45 -1.65 -7.18 2.94
N GLU A 46 -0.49 -7.37 3.56
CA GLU A 46 0.74 -6.66 3.24
C GLU A 46 1.19 -6.89 1.80
N ALA A 47 1.17 -8.14 1.32
CA ALA A 47 1.46 -8.48 -0.06
C ALA A 47 0.48 -7.83 -1.04
N THR A 48 -0.81 -7.80 -0.69
CA THR A 48 -1.81 -7.09 -1.51
C THR A 48 -1.50 -5.60 -1.58
N ILE A 49 -1.23 -4.97 -0.44
CA ILE A 49 -0.92 -3.55 -0.36
C ILE A 49 0.36 -3.22 -1.14
N PHE A 50 1.38 -4.07 -1.07
CA PHE A 50 2.60 -3.91 -1.87
C PHE A 50 2.32 -3.90 -3.37
N LEU A 51 1.57 -4.89 -3.88
CA LEU A 51 1.18 -4.93 -5.30
C LEU A 51 0.37 -3.70 -5.70
N CYS A 52 -0.45 -3.19 -4.79
CA CYS A 52 -1.22 -1.98 -5.00
C CYS A 52 -0.32 -0.73 -5.06
N VAL A 53 0.63 -0.60 -4.15
CA VAL A 53 1.62 0.49 -4.14
C VAL A 53 2.50 0.45 -5.40
N ASP A 54 2.91 -0.75 -5.84
CA ASP A 54 3.66 -0.95 -7.08
C ASP A 54 2.87 -0.51 -8.31
N ALA A 55 1.59 -0.89 -8.39
CA ALA A 55 0.69 -0.44 -9.45
C ALA A 55 0.34 1.07 -9.38
N TYR A 56 0.63 1.74 -8.26
CA TYR A 56 0.53 3.20 -8.13
C TYR A 56 1.79 3.94 -8.62
N SER A 57 2.95 3.27 -8.68
CA SER A 57 4.28 3.89 -8.72
C SER A 57 4.40 5.15 -9.61
N PRO A 58 4.88 6.29 -9.05
CA PRO A 58 4.89 7.63 -9.67
C PRO A 58 5.98 7.88 -10.73
N ASP A 59 6.89 6.93 -11.00
CA ASP A 59 8.09 7.12 -11.85
C ASP A 59 7.91 7.13 -13.39
N VAL A 60 6.67 7.16 -13.90
CA VAL A 60 6.44 7.30 -15.34
C VAL A 60 6.81 8.72 -15.80
N PRO A 61 7.69 8.86 -16.82
CA PRO A 61 7.98 10.13 -17.47
C PRO A 61 6.70 10.85 -17.93
N LYS A 62 6.63 12.18 -17.76
CA LYS A 62 5.42 13.00 -18.05
C LYS A 62 4.84 12.75 -19.45
N ASP A 63 5.71 12.44 -20.40
CA ASP A 63 5.45 12.19 -21.82
C ASP A 63 4.74 10.84 -22.09
N GLN A 64 4.61 9.99 -21.07
CA GLN A 64 3.82 8.76 -21.10
C GLN A 64 2.68 8.73 -20.07
N MET A 65 2.33 9.88 -19.47
CA MET A 65 1.26 9.96 -18.46
C MET A 65 -0.10 9.48 -18.97
N GLU A 66 -0.49 9.73 -20.23
CA GLU A 66 -1.80 9.30 -20.77
C GLU A 66 -1.93 7.77 -20.87
N ILE A 67 -0.86 7.07 -21.24
CA ILE A 67 -0.83 5.60 -21.31
C ILE A 67 -0.67 5.02 -19.90
N ALA A 68 0.11 5.68 -19.05
CA ALA A 68 0.25 5.29 -17.66
C ALA A 68 -1.02 5.52 -16.83
N GLU A 69 -1.86 6.52 -17.09
CA GLU A 69 -3.16 6.69 -16.42
C GLU A 69 -4.13 5.54 -16.71
N LEU A 70 -4.02 4.90 -17.88
CA LEU A 70 -4.81 3.72 -18.25
C LEU A 70 -4.33 2.43 -17.56
N CYS A 71 -3.07 2.37 -17.11
CA CYS A 71 -2.48 1.23 -16.41
C CYS A 71 -2.26 1.47 -14.90
N ARG A 72 -2.23 2.72 -14.45
CA ARG A 72 -1.99 3.11 -13.05
C ARG A 72 -3.24 3.03 -12.22
N MET A 73 -3.03 2.67 -10.97
CA MET A 73 -4.03 2.86 -9.94
C MET A 73 -4.08 4.33 -9.49
N SER A 74 -5.27 4.92 -9.40
CA SER A 74 -5.44 6.24 -8.79
C SER A 74 -5.28 6.16 -7.27
N GLU A 75 -4.89 7.26 -6.62
CA GLU A 75 -4.78 7.32 -5.16
C GLU A 75 -6.10 6.90 -4.47
N MET A 76 -7.24 7.34 -5.01
CA MET A 76 -8.55 6.95 -4.49
C MET A 76 -8.78 5.43 -4.55
N LYS A 77 -8.35 4.79 -5.65
CA LYS A 77 -8.45 3.33 -5.78
C LYS A 77 -7.44 2.62 -4.88
N LEU A 78 -6.21 3.13 -4.75
CA LEU A 78 -5.22 2.61 -3.80
C LEU A 78 -5.72 2.68 -2.36
N ARG A 79 -6.33 3.80 -1.95
CA ARG A 79 -6.94 3.96 -0.61
C ARG A 79 -8.02 2.92 -0.35
N LYS A 80 -8.84 2.62 -1.36
CA LYS A 80 -9.88 1.59 -1.27
C LYS A 80 -9.29 0.19 -1.13
N GLU A 81 -8.29 -0.16 -1.94
CA GLU A 81 -7.64 -1.48 -1.85
C GLU A 81 -6.92 -1.67 -0.49
N VAL A 82 -6.31 -0.59 0.03
CA VAL A 82 -5.70 -0.60 1.38
C VAL A 82 -6.77 -0.81 2.46
N GLU A 83 -7.92 -0.14 2.37
CA GLU A 83 -9.03 -0.35 3.29
C GLU A 83 -9.52 -1.81 3.27
N ASP A 84 -9.70 -2.39 2.09
CA ASP A 84 -10.16 -3.76 1.92
C ASP A 84 -9.12 -4.78 2.44
N ALA A 85 -7.83 -4.51 2.23
CA ALA A 85 -6.74 -5.33 2.79
C ALA A 85 -6.70 -5.26 4.33
N LEU A 86 -6.86 -4.07 4.91
CA LEU A 86 -6.90 -3.88 6.36
C LEU A 86 -8.09 -4.59 7.02
N LYS A 87 -9.27 -4.61 6.37
CA LYS A 87 -10.43 -5.40 6.82
C LYS A 87 -10.14 -6.90 6.79
N ARG A 88 -9.50 -7.40 5.73
CA ARG A 88 -9.12 -8.83 5.63
C ARG A 88 -8.16 -9.25 6.72
N ALA A 89 -7.27 -8.36 7.15
CA ALA A 89 -6.34 -8.58 8.25
C ALA A 89 -6.94 -8.34 9.65
N ASN A 90 -8.25 -8.06 9.76
CA ASN A 90 -8.92 -7.72 11.03
C ASN A 90 -8.29 -6.53 11.79
N VAL A 91 -7.71 -5.57 11.05
CA VAL A 91 -7.04 -4.38 11.63
C VAL A 91 -7.99 -3.18 11.75
N LEU A 92 -9.02 -3.15 10.88
CA LEU A 92 -10.04 -2.11 10.73
C LEU A 92 -11.38 -2.60 11.31
#